data_AF-A0A0Q9YW72-F1
#
_entry.id   AF-A0A0Q9YW72-F1
#
_cell.length_a   1.000
_cell.length_b   1.000
_cell.length_c   1.000
_cell.angle_alpha   90.00
_cell.angle_beta   90.00
_cell.angle_gamma   90.00
#
_symmetry.space_group_name_H-M   'P 1'
#
loop_
_entity.id
_entity.type
_entity.pdbx_description
1 polymer ?
#
loop_
_entity_poly.entity_id
_entity_poly.type
_entity_poly.pdbx_seq_one_letter_code
_entity_poly.pdbx_strand_id
1 'polypeptide(L)'
;MLNQLFSAIRRPINWLASAVSRGITTINNGFKSLFVNSMSIDTFLVIAKYLPIGGWLVHEKPDEFGTNSVHTAIREKNKEKLRTILRTASASEEAVHKYLLSENVINQSPISRALIVSRNQPGYLKILLEAVRPEKRLWLIQQVKHLGDDFVFSLVLKNSKTIENVMLTLPGQDRFKLMNNLDRDGDTPAMVQLSSAASYSEMRAFMKHCPQEKAFSYLTKINKKGQTALMCLLAISPKVRVDDSFAYVLNLIPKERRKAFLASHHQGEKLMLLADADGRTGVKALLRKEGIEMPKLETSAKRSSKQLFEEWEAKEKFKEMHGVYPLVALSLEDKVCPEKEIKRAYHLKMFKYHPDRNKKENAKNKTQRTIAAYEFYSKPATRKKYLGR
;
A
#
# COMPACT_ATOMS: atom_id res chain seq x y z
N MET A 1 -10.03 -51.29 -7.21
CA MET A 1 -10.03 -49.87 -7.61
C MET A 1 -8.75 -49.44 -8.34
N LEU A 2 -7.55 -49.68 -7.79
CA LEU A 2 -6.26 -49.38 -8.46
C LEU A 2 -6.08 -50.10 -9.82
N ASN A 3 -6.44 -51.38 -9.93
CA ASN A 3 -6.33 -52.12 -11.21
C ASN A 3 -7.30 -51.62 -12.30
N GLN A 4 -8.48 -51.10 -11.92
CA GLN A 4 -9.42 -50.49 -12.88
C GLN A 4 -8.94 -49.12 -13.34
N LEU A 5 -8.35 -48.32 -12.44
CA LEU A 5 -7.72 -47.05 -12.79
C LEU A 5 -6.52 -47.29 -13.74
N PHE A 6 -5.69 -48.30 -13.44
CA PHE A 6 -4.61 -48.71 -14.32
C PHE A 6 -5.11 -49.21 -15.68
N SER A 7 -6.19 -50.00 -15.76
CA SER A 7 -6.74 -50.40 -17.06
C SER A 7 -7.36 -49.23 -17.85
N ALA A 8 -7.99 -48.28 -17.16
CA ALA A 8 -8.59 -47.10 -17.76
C ALA A 8 -7.54 -46.12 -18.29
N ILE A 9 -6.39 -46.02 -17.63
CA ILE A 9 -5.27 -45.14 -18.03
C ILE A 9 -4.35 -45.84 -19.05
N ARG A 10 -4.17 -47.16 -18.98
CA ARG A 10 -3.26 -47.93 -19.85
C ARG A 10 -3.65 -47.88 -21.32
N ARG A 11 -4.95 -47.90 -21.65
CA ARG A 11 -5.41 -47.75 -23.04
C ARG A 11 -5.04 -46.38 -23.65
N PRO A 12 -5.36 -45.24 -23.00
CA PRO A 12 -4.92 -43.92 -23.47
C PRO A 12 -3.40 -43.77 -23.51
N ILE A 13 -2.66 -44.32 -22.53
CA ILE A 13 -1.17 -44.28 -22.54
C ILE A 13 -0.61 -45.08 -23.71
N ASN A 14 -1.08 -46.30 -23.95
CA ASN A 14 -0.61 -47.13 -25.07
C ASN A 14 -0.98 -46.50 -26.42
N TRP A 15 -2.15 -45.86 -26.51
CA TRP A 15 -2.55 -45.12 -27.70
C TRP A 15 -1.69 -43.86 -27.91
N LEU A 16 -1.41 -43.09 -26.86
CA LEU A 16 -0.50 -41.93 -26.88
C LEU A 16 0.91 -42.35 -27.31
N ALA A 17 1.44 -43.43 -26.73
CA ALA A 17 2.73 -43.99 -27.13
C ALA A 17 2.73 -44.40 -28.60
N SER A 18 1.63 -44.98 -29.10
CA SER A 18 1.45 -45.34 -30.51
C SER A 18 1.23 -44.14 -31.44
N ALA A 19 0.66 -43.04 -30.96
CA ALA A 19 0.47 -41.80 -31.71
C ALA A 19 1.78 -41.01 -31.82
N VAL A 20 2.55 -40.97 -30.72
CA VAL A 20 3.91 -40.40 -30.67
C VAL A 20 4.85 -41.22 -31.57
N SER A 21 4.79 -42.56 -31.54
CA SER A 21 5.57 -43.41 -32.44
C SER A 21 5.16 -43.27 -33.91
N ARG A 22 3.97 -42.74 -34.19
CA ARG A 22 3.46 -42.46 -35.54
C ARG A 22 3.71 -41.02 -36.01
N GLY A 23 4.47 -40.22 -35.25
CA GLY A 23 4.77 -38.84 -35.64
C GLY A 23 3.57 -37.89 -35.63
N ILE A 24 2.47 -38.26 -34.96
CA ILE A 24 1.29 -37.40 -34.83
C ILE A 24 1.58 -36.37 -33.73
N THR A 25 2.18 -35.25 -34.11
CA THR A 25 2.55 -34.15 -33.20
C THR A 25 1.36 -33.29 -32.80
N THR A 26 0.26 -33.34 -33.56
CA THR A 26 -0.93 -32.51 -33.35
C THR A 26 -2.07 -33.31 -32.73
N ILE A 27 -1.98 -33.54 -31.43
CA ILE A 27 -3.14 -34.02 -30.65
C ILE A 27 -4.19 -32.91 -30.63
N ASN A 28 -5.40 -33.21 -31.13
CA ASN A 28 -6.53 -32.27 -31.17
C ASN A 28 -6.84 -31.72 -29.75
N ASN A 29 -7.12 -30.40 -29.66
CA ASN A 29 -7.47 -29.70 -28.42
C ASN A 29 -8.66 -30.33 -27.67
N GLY A 30 -9.61 -30.93 -28.39
CA GLY A 30 -10.73 -31.67 -27.77
C GLY A 30 -10.27 -32.87 -26.94
N PHE A 31 -9.28 -33.63 -27.42
CA PHE A 31 -8.72 -34.76 -26.69
C PHE A 31 -7.91 -34.31 -25.47
N LYS A 32 -7.11 -33.24 -25.60
CA LYS A 32 -6.39 -32.65 -24.47
C LYS A 32 -7.34 -32.20 -23.36
N SER A 33 -8.47 -31.59 -23.73
CA SER A 33 -9.51 -31.19 -22.77
C SER A 33 -10.14 -32.35 -22.04
N LEU A 34 -10.51 -33.43 -22.74
CA LEU A 34 -11.08 -34.62 -22.12
C LEU A 34 -10.06 -35.31 -21.20
N PHE A 35 -8.80 -35.37 -21.62
CA PHE A 35 -7.71 -35.97 -20.85
C PHE A 35 -7.40 -35.19 -19.56
N VAL A 36 -7.24 -33.87 -19.65
CA VAL A 36 -6.95 -32.99 -18.50
C VAL A 36 -8.07 -33.05 -17.45
N ASN A 37 -9.33 -33.06 -17.89
CA ASN A 37 -10.47 -33.01 -16.99
C ASN A 37 -10.92 -34.38 -16.45
N SER A 38 -10.31 -35.49 -16.90
CA SER A 38 -10.66 -36.86 -16.43
C SER A 38 -9.64 -37.45 -15.45
N MET A 39 -8.57 -36.70 -15.10
CA MET A 39 -7.53 -37.17 -14.19
C MET A 39 -7.18 -36.16 -13.12
N SER A 40 -6.63 -36.65 -12.01
CA SER A 40 -6.08 -35.76 -10.99
C SER A 40 -4.80 -35.07 -11.49
N ILE A 41 -4.56 -33.86 -10.98
CA ILE A 41 -3.31 -33.14 -11.26
C ILE A 41 -2.07 -33.97 -10.91
N ASP A 42 -2.09 -34.74 -9.82
CA ASP A 42 -0.95 -35.56 -9.43
C ASP A 42 -0.65 -36.66 -10.46
N THR A 43 -1.69 -37.27 -11.04
CA THR A 43 -1.55 -38.23 -12.13
C THR A 43 -0.95 -37.57 -13.36
N PHE A 44 -1.45 -36.38 -13.72
CA PHE A 44 -0.91 -35.62 -14.84
C PHE A 44 0.57 -35.27 -14.65
N LEU A 45 0.97 -34.80 -13.46
CA LEU A 45 2.35 -34.43 -13.18
C LEU A 45 3.31 -35.61 -13.24
N VAL A 46 2.85 -36.83 -12.94
CA VAL A 46 3.63 -38.06 -13.15
C VAL A 46 3.82 -38.32 -14.65
N ILE A 47 2.76 -38.23 -15.45
CA ILE A 47 2.81 -38.45 -16.90
C ILE A 47 3.66 -37.38 -17.60
N ALA A 48 3.54 -36.12 -17.20
CA ALA A 48 4.25 -34.98 -17.77
C ALA A 48 5.78 -35.03 -17.58
N LYS A 49 6.29 -35.92 -16.71
CA LYS A 49 7.74 -36.21 -16.60
C LYS A 49 8.27 -37.01 -17.78
N TYR A 50 7.43 -37.81 -18.41
CA TYR A 50 7.81 -38.74 -19.48
C TYR A 50 7.33 -38.30 -20.86
N LEU A 51 6.26 -37.49 -20.92
CA LEU A 51 5.69 -36.99 -22.16
C LEU A 51 5.63 -35.46 -22.12
N PRO A 52 6.05 -34.76 -23.19
CA PRO A 52 5.98 -33.30 -23.28
C PRO A 52 4.53 -32.83 -23.57
N ILE A 53 3.59 -33.23 -22.71
CA ILE A 53 2.19 -32.84 -22.79
C ILE A 53 2.06 -31.47 -22.13
N GLY A 54 2.16 -30.42 -22.95
CA GLY A 54 1.87 -29.05 -22.51
C GLY A 54 0.36 -28.75 -22.53
N GLY A 55 0.00 -27.60 -21.96
CA GLY A 55 -1.35 -27.02 -22.11
C GLY A 55 -2.35 -27.44 -21.02
N TRP A 56 -1.88 -27.95 -19.87
CA TRP A 56 -2.75 -28.25 -18.72
C TRP A 56 -3.65 -27.06 -18.37
N LEU A 57 -3.09 -25.86 -18.21
CA LEU A 57 -3.89 -24.68 -17.86
C LEU A 57 -4.81 -24.26 -19.01
N VAL A 58 -4.49 -24.56 -20.26
CA VAL A 58 -5.40 -24.19 -21.37
C VAL A 58 -6.74 -24.93 -21.26
N HIS A 59 -6.73 -26.11 -20.62
CA HIS A 59 -7.83 -27.06 -20.69
C HIS A 59 -8.45 -27.42 -19.33
N GLU A 60 -7.76 -27.16 -18.23
CA GLU A 60 -8.30 -27.42 -16.90
C GLU A 60 -9.58 -26.60 -16.66
N LYS A 61 -10.60 -27.29 -16.14
CA LYS A 61 -11.79 -26.66 -15.59
C LYS A 61 -11.60 -26.56 -14.08
N PRO A 62 -11.76 -25.38 -13.48
CA PRO A 62 -11.84 -25.26 -12.03
C PRO A 62 -12.93 -26.18 -11.45
N ASP A 63 -12.77 -26.57 -10.20
CA ASP A 63 -13.80 -27.33 -9.48
C ASP A 63 -15.08 -26.48 -9.22
N GLU A 64 -16.07 -27.07 -8.56
CA GLU A 64 -17.35 -26.40 -8.23
C GLU A 64 -17.18 -25.12 -7.39
N PHE A 65 -16.04 -24.96 -6.71
CA PHE A 65 -15.69 -23.77 -5.94
C PHE A 65 -14.85 -22.78 -6.74
N GLY A 66 -14.59 -23.03 -8.02
CA GLY A 66 -13.66 -22.22 -8.83
C GLY A 66 -12.18 -22.44 -8.45
N THR A 67 -11.86 -23.51 -7.74
CA THR A 67 -10.48 -23.85 -7.36
C THR A 67 -9.82 -24.59 -8.51
N ASN A 68 -8.67 -24.08 -8.97
CA ASN A 68 -7.84 -24.73 -9.98
C ASN A 68 -6.61 -25.41 -9.35
N SER A 69 -5.79 -26.08 -10.16
CA SER A 69 -4.59 -26.79 -9.70
C SER A 69 -3.57 -25.87 -9.04
N VAL A 70 -3.48 -24.60 -9.47
CA VAL A 70 -2.59 -23.61 -8.84
C VAL A 70 -3.06 -23.29 -7.42
N HIS A 71 -4.36 -23.04 -7.23
CA HIS A 71 -4.94 -22.88 -5.89
C HIS A 71 -4.67 -24.09 -5.01
N THR A 72 -4.88 -25.28 -5.56
CA THR A 72 -4.69 -26.55 -4.84
C THR A 72 -3.23 -26.71 -4.37
N ALA A 73 -2.25 -26.46 -5.24
CA ALA A 73 -0.84 -26.53 -4.87
C ALA A 73 -0.44 -25.51 -3.78
N ILE A 74 -1.01 -24.30 -3.83
CA ILE A 74 -0.79 -23.28 -2.78
C ILE A 74 -1.46 -23.71 -1.46
N ARG A 75 -2.68 -24.26 -1.51
CA ARG A 75 -3.42 -24.76 -0.35
C ARG A 75 -2.69 -25.91 0.34
N GLU A 76 -2.16 -26.85 -0.44
CA GLU A 76 -1.34 -27.97 0.02
C GLU A 76 0.05 -27.56 0.51
N LYS A 77 0.43 -26.29 0.31
CA LYS A 77 1.76 -25.78 0.61
C LYS A 77 2.86 -26.61 -0.09
N ASN A 78 2.63 -27.02 -1.34
CA ASN A 78 3.59 -27.74 -2.15
C ASN A 78 4.19 -26.85 -3.28
N LYS A 79 5.38 -26.28 -3.03
CA LYS A 79 6.10 -25.41 -3.99
C LYS A 79 6.55 -26.16 -5.24
N GLU A 80 6.89 -27.44 -5.12
CA GLU A 80 7.41 -28.22 -6.25
C GLU A 80 6.27 -28.61 -7.20
N LYS A 81 5.14 -29.01 -6.64
CA LYS A 81 3.89 -29.20 -7.39
C LYS A 81 3.51 -27.91 -8.12
N LEU A 82 3.57 -26.75 -7.44
CA LEU A 82 3.29 -25.46 -8.06
C LEU A 82 4.23 -25.16 -9.24
N ARG A 83 5.56 -25.32 -9.07
CA ARG A 83 6.53 -25.10 -10.15
C ARG A 83 6.27 -26.04 -11.32
N THR A 84 6.00 -27.30 -11.04
CA THR A 84 5.76 -28.30 -12.09
C THR A 84 4.48 -27.96 -12.85
N ILE A 85 3.40 -27.57 -12.16
CA ILE A 85 2.18 -27.06 -12.78
C ILE A 85 2.52 -25.89 -13.71
N LEU A 86 3.16 -24.82 -13.21
CA LEU A 86 3.44 -23.62 -14.01
C LEU A 86 4.41 -23.88 -15.17
N ARG A 87 5.32 -24.85 -15.06
CA ARG A 87 6.26 -25.22 -16.13
C ARG A 87 5.57 -26.03 -17.24
N THR A 88 4.64 -26.91 -16.88
CA THR A 88 3.91 -27.80 -17.82
C THR A 88 2.63 -27.17 -18.37
N ALA A 89 2.15 -26.16 -17.66
CA ALA A 89 0.91 -25.43 -17.81
C ALA A 89 0.58 -24.92 -19.22
N SER A 90 1.50 -24.19 -19.88
CA SER A 90 1.22 -23.60 -21.20
C SER A 90 2.45 -22.88 -21.74
N ALA A 91 2.65 -22.93 -23.06
CA ALA A 91 3.49 -21.96 -23.78
C ALA A 91 2.80 -20.59 -23.97
N SER A 92 1.49 -20.50 -23.76
CA SER A 92 0.71 -19.27 -23.89
C SER A 92 0.71 -18.48 -22.58
N GLU A 93 1.18 -17.24 -22.70
CA GLU A 93 1.20 -16.23 -21.65
C GLU A 93 -0.23 -15.86 -21.19
N GLU A 94 -1.18 -15.81 -22.12
CA GLU A 94 -2.60 -15.52 -21.83
C GLU A 94 -3.21 -16.56 -20.88
N ALA A 95 -2.89 -17.85 -21.08
CA ALA A 95 -3.37 -18.92 -20.22
C ALA A 95 -2.84 -18.77 -18.79
N VAL A 96 -1.56 -18.43 -18.64
CA VAL A 96 -0.95 -18.19 -17.31
C VAL A 96 -1.64 -17.01 -16.62
N HIS A 97 -1.82 -15.88 -17.31
CA HIS A 97 -2.50 -14.71 -16.75
C HIS A 97 -3.94 -15.03 -16.32
N LYS A 98 -4.72 -15.68 -17.20
CA LYS A 98 -6.10 -16.08 -16.91
C LYS A 98 -6.17 -16.92 -15.63
N TYR A 99 -5.24 -17.85 -15.43
CA TYR A 99 -5.22 -18.70 -14.24
C TYR A 99 -4.84 -17.96 -12.98
N LEU A 100 -3.78 -17.15 -13.06
CA LEU A 100 -3.29 -16.40 -11.91
C LEU A 100 -4.26 -15.31 -11.45
N LEU A 101 -5.18 -14.89 -12.33
CA LEU A 101 -6.25 -13.93 -12.05
C LEU A 101 -7.62 -14.57 -11.81
N SER A 102 -7.83 -15.84 -12.21
CA SER A 102 -9.12 -16.51 -12.02
C SER A 102 -9.50 -16.55 -10.55
N GLU A 103 -10.66 -16.02 -10.22
CA GLU A 103 -11.18 -15.99 -8.86
C GLU A 103 -12.06 -17.21 -8.60
N ASN A 104 -11.94 -17.75 -7.38
CA ASN A 104 -12.82 -18.79 -6.87
C ASN A 104 -14.11 -18.17 -6.30
N VAL A 105 -15.02 -19.00 -5.76
CA VAL A 105 -16.34 -18.54 -5.22
C VAL A 105 -16.25 -17.56 -4.03
N ILE A 106 -15.06 -17.37 -3.44
CA ILE A 106 -14.81 -16.39 -2.37
C ILE A 106 -13.96 -15.21 -2.85
N ASN A 107 -13.94 -14.96 -4.16
CA ASN A 107 -13.20 -13.88 -4.82
C ASN A 107 -11.69 -13.91 -4.49
N GLN A 108 -11.11 -15.11 -4.41
CA GLN A 108 -9.67 -15.30 -4.26
C GLN A 108 -9.08 -15.86 -5.54
N SER A 109 -8.12 -15.12 -6.10
CA SER A 109 -7.24 -15.62 -7.16
C SER A 109 -6.03 -16.36 -6.57
N PRO A 110 -5.28 -17.13 -7.38
CA PRO A 110 -4.05 -17.77 -6.89
C PRO A 110 -3.04 -16.76 -6.35
N ILE A 111 -2.93 -15.57 -6.94
CA ILE A 111 -2.04 -14.52 -6.44
C ILE A 111 -2.53 -13.99 -5.08
N SER A 112 -3.83 -13.72 -4.93
CA SER A 112 -4.36 -13.24 -3.64
C SER A 112 -4.24 -14.32 -2.55
N ARG A 113 -4.44 -15.59 -2.92
CA ARG A 113 -4.21 -16.73 -2.02
C ARG A 113 -2.74 -16.89 -1.64
N ALA A 114 -1.82 -16.75 -2.59
CA ALA A 114 -0.38 -16.77 -2.33
C ALA A 114 0.03 -15.64 -1.36
N LEU A 115 -0.57 -14.45 -1.49
CA LEU A 115 -0.38 -13.35 -0.56
C LEU A 115 -0.86 -13.66 0.86
N ILE A 116 -2.00 -14.36 1.01
CA ILE A 116 -2.47 -14.81 2.33
C ILE A 116 -1.43 -15.75 2.97
N VAL A 117 -0.99 -16.79 2.25
CA VAL A 117 -0.07 -17.80 2.82
C VAL A 117 1.37 -17.31 2.96
N SER A 118 1.75 -16.24 2.25
CA SER A 118 3.11 -15.68 2.24
C SER A 118 3.65 -15.27 3.62
N ARG A 119 2.75 -14.95 4.57
CA ARG A 119 3.11 -14.65 5.95
C ARG A 119 4.00 -15.72 6.58
N ASN A 120 3.73 -16.99 6.26
CA ASN A 120 4.50 -18.14 6.75
C ASN A 120 5.30 -18.83 5.64
N GLN A 121 5.01 -18.53 4.37
CA GLN A 121 5.60 -19.19 3.20
C GLN A 121 5.93 -18.18 2.08
N PRO A 122 6.96 -17.34 2.25
CA PRO A 122 7.21 -16.18 1.39
C PRO A 122 7.52 -16.50 -0.08
N GLY A 123 7.80 -17.77 -0.42
CA GLY A 123 8.25 -18.17 -1.76
C GLY A 123 7.14 -18.34 -2.80
N TYR A 124 5.86 -18.43 -2.41
CA TYR A 124 4.78 -18.71 -3.37
C TYR A 124 4.58 -17.59 -4.38
N LEU A 125 4.51 -16.34 -3.92
CA LEU A 125 4.36 -15.19 -4.81
C LEU A 125 5.51 -15.08 -5.82
N LYS A 126 6.74 -15.36 -5.38
CA LYS A 126 7.91 -15.40 -6.27
C LYS A 126 7.72 -16.41 -7.41
N ILE A 127 7.32 -17.64 -7.08
CA ILE A 127 7.09 -18.69 -8.07
C ILE A 127 6.01 -18.29 -9.08
N LEU A 128 4.89 -17.71 -8.61
CA LEU A 128 3.81 -17.26 -9.50
C LEU A 128 4.28 -16.14 -10.45
N LEU A 129 5.01 -15.16 -9.91
CA LEU A 129 5.48 -14.00 -10.70
C LEU A 129 6.60 -14.39 -11.67
N GLU A 130 7.46 -15.35 -11.31
CA GLU A 130 8.52 -15.85 -12.20
C GLU A 130 7.97 -16.64 -13.40
N ALA A 131 6.78 -17.22 -13.28
CA ALA A 131 6.08 -17.86 -14.40
C ALA A 131 5.54 -16.84 -15.43
N VAL A 132 5.61 -15.54 -15.13
CA VAL A 132 5.12 -14.45 -15.98
C VAL A 132 6.32 -13.66 -16.50
N ARG A 133 6.24 -13.20 -17.76
CA ARG A 133 7.30 -12.40 -18.37
C ARG A 133 7.54 -11.11 -17.57
N PRO A 134 8.80 -10.69 -17.36
CA PRO A 134 9.13 -9.55 -16.50
C PRO A 134 8.27 -8.30 -16.75
N GLU A 135 8.06 -7.93 -18.01
CA GLU A 135 7.31 -6.77 -18.48
C GLU A 135 5.80 -6.81 -18.20
N LYS A 136 5.23 -7.99 -17.90
CA LYS A 136 3.81 -8.14 -17.57
C LYS A 136 3.55 -8.32 -16.07
N ARG A 137 4.60 -8.50 -15.25
CA ARG A 137 4.44 -8.76 -13.81
C ARG A 137 3.74 -7.62 -13.07
N LEU A 138 4.08 -6.36 -13.40
CA LEU A 138 3.41 -5.21 -12.79
C LEU A 138 1.93 -5.16 -13.16
N TRP A 139 1.61 -5.33 -14.45
CA TRP A 139 0.23 -5.34 -14.93
C TRP A 139 -0.58 -6.41 -14.19
N LEU A 140 -0.03 -7.62 -14.06
CA LEU A 140 -0.68 -8.74 -13.39
C LEU A 140 -1.01 -8.43 -11.93
N ILE A 141 -0.04 -7.93 -11.13
CA ILE A 141 -0.30 -7.61 -9.72
C ILE A 141 -1.26 -6.43 -9.54
N GLN A 142 -1.34 -5.52 -10.51
CA GLN A 142 -2.30 -4.42 -10.51
C GLN A 142 -3.74 -4.88 -10.80
N GLN A 143 -3.93 -6.03 -11.46
CA GLN A 143 -5.26 -6.61 -11.65
C GLN A 143 -5.78 -7.30 -10.37
N VAL A 144 -4.90 -7.60 -9.41
CA VAL A 144 -5.28 -8.37 -8.21
C VAL A 144 -5.78 -7.42 -7.13
N LYS A 145 -7.01 -7.67 -6.67
CA LYS A 145 -7.56 -7.06 -5.46
C LYS A 145 -7.42 -8.02 -4.28
N HIS A 146 -7.17 -7.48 -3.10
CA HIS A 146 -7.20 -8.23 -1.85
C HIS A 146 -8.07 -7.48 -0.85
N LEU A 147 -9.18 -8.09 -0.45
CA LEU A 147 -10.18 -7.46 0.44
C LEU A 147 -10.70 -6.12 -0.12
N GLY A 148 -10.76 -6.00 -1.44
CA GLY A 148 -11.20 -4.78 -2.14
C GLY A 148 -10.09 -3.75 -2.42
N ASP A 149 -8.94 -3.86 -1.74
CA ASP A 149 -7.81 -2.94 -1.92
C ASP A 149 -6.81 -3.45 -2.97
N ASP A 150 -5.99 -2.53 -3.50
CA ASP A 150 -4.88 -2.90 -4.39
C ASP A 150 -3.91 -3.86 -3.68
N PHE A 151 -3.41 -4.84 -4.42
CA PHE A 151 -2.45 -5.84 -3.96
C PHE A 151 -1.29 -5.25 -3.14
N VAL A 152 -0.76 -4.09 -3.54
CA VAL A 152 0.41 -3.46 -2.91
C VAL A 152 0.17 -3.10 -1.44
N PHE A 153 -1.02 -2.64 -1.07
CA PHE A 153 -1.32 -2.25 0.31
C PHE A 153 -1.36 -3.46 1.24
N SER A 154 -1.77 -4.61 0.72
CA SER A 154 -1.71 -5.87 1.45
C SER A 154 -0.31 -6.50 1.44
N LEU A 155 0.49 -6.23 0.41
CA LEU A 155 1.88 -6.69 0.32
C LEU A 155 2.78 -6.05 1.38
N VAL A 156 2.68 -4.73 1.57
CA VAL A 156 3.57 -4.00 2.50
C VAL A 156 3.36 -4.37 3.97
N LEU A 157 2.25 -5.06 4.27
CA LEU A 157 1.93 -5.62 5.60
C LEU A 157 2.46 -7.04 5.80
N LYS A 158 3.25 -7.58 4.87
CA LYS A 158 3.87 -8.91 4.98
C LYS A 158 5.29 -8.81 5.52
N ASN A 159 5.85 -9.97 5.89
CA ASN A 159 7.24 -10.05 6.33
C ASN A 159 8.22 -9.58 5.24
N SER A 160 9.41 -9.18 5.67
CA SER A 160 10.48 -8.65 4.81
C SER A 160 10.81 -9.56 3.62
N LYS A 161 10.86 -10.89 3.84
CA LYS A 161 11.19 -11.87 2.79
C LYS A 161 10.13 -11.95 1.70
N THR A 162 8.85 -11.81 2.06
CA THR A 162 7.74 -11.76 1.09
C THR A 162 7.83 -10.50 0.24
N ILE A 163 8.00 -9.36 0.90
CA ILE A 163 8.11 -8.06 0.24
C ILE A 163 9.28 -8.09 -0.74
N GLU A 164 10.46 -8.52 -0.28
CA GLU A 164 11.67 -8.61 -1.08
C GLU A 164 11.51 -9.54 -2.27
N ASN A 165 10.90 -10.72 -2.08
CA ASN A 165 10.61 -11.65 -3.15
C ASN A 165 9.78 -11.01 -4.26
N VAL A 166 8.71 -10.30 -3.92
CA VAL A 166 7.87 -9.61 -4.91
C VAL A 166 8.63 -8.48 -5.58
N MET A 167 9.25 -7.59 -4.81
CA MET A 167 9.95 -6.42 -5.35
C MET A 167 11.10 -6.82 -6.29
N LEU A 168 11.84 -7.89 -5.98
CA LEU A 168 12.93 -8.39 -6.83
C LEU A 168 12.44 -9.03 -8.13
N THR A 169 11.25 -9.63 -8.15
CA THR A 169 10.67 -10.17 -9.39
C THR A 169 10.22 -9.08 -10.36
N LEU A 170 9.97 -7.86 -9.89
CA LEU A 170 9.59 -6.75 -10.76
C LEU A 170 10.81 -6.12 -11.45
N PRO A 171 10.68 -5.73 -12.73
CA PRO A 171 11.65 -4.86 -13.39
C PRO A 171 11.91 -3.59 -12.56
N GLY A 172 13.16 -3.11 -12.54
CA GLY A 172 13.55 -1.96 -11.72
C GLY A 172 12.68 -0.71 -11.94
N GLN A 173 12.35 -0.43 -13.20
CA GLN A 173 11.49 0.69 -13.61
C GLN A 173 10.04 0.59 -13.10
N ASP A 174 9.56 -0.62 -12.82
CA ASP A 174 8.18 -0.88 -12.42
C ASP A 174 7.99 -0.89 -10.90
N ARG A 175 9.08 -1.13 -10.15
CA ARG A 175 9.06 -1.09 -8.68
C ARG A 175 8.53 0.23 -8.16
N PHE A 176 9.04 1.35 -8.67
CA PHE A 176 8.56 2.67 -8.24
C PHE A 176 7.12 2.95 -8.67
N LYS A 177 6.67 2.45 -9.83
CA LYS A 177 5.27 2.59 -10.24
C LYS A 177 4.34 1.94 -9.23
N LEU A 178 4.68 0.72 -8.79
CA LEU A 178 3.94 0.02 -7.74
C LEU A 178 3.94 0.80 -6.41
N MET A 179 5.11 1.33 -6.01
CA MET A 179 5.24 2.12 -4.78
C MET A 179 4.42 3.41 -4.80
N ASN A 180 4.10 3.94 -5.99
CA ASN A 180 3.46 5.24 -6.15
C ASN A 180 1.93 5.20 -6.17
N ASN A 181 1.32 4.03 -6.00
CA ASN A 181 -0.13 3.90 -5.83
C ASN A 181 -0.61 4.68 -4.61
N LEU A 182 -1.88 5.09 -4.65
CA LEU A 182 -2.58 5.74 -3.54
C LEU A 182 -3.81 4.92 -3.20
N ASP A 183 -4.06 4.69 -1.92
CA ASP A 183 -5.30 4.05 -1.48
C ASP A 183 -6.46 5.05 -1.44
N ARG A 184 -7.61 4.61 -0.92
CA ARG A 184 -8.80 5.45 -0.76
C ARG A 184 -8.60 6.65 0.18
N ASP A 185 -7.66 6.58 1.11
CA ASP A 185 -7.32 7.63 2.07
C ASP A 185 -6.19 8.54 1.55
N GLY A 186 -5.71 8.27 0.33
CA GLY A 186 -4.58 8.97 -0.27
C GLY A 186 -3.24 8.56 0.33
N ASP A 187 -3.19 7.45 1.06
CA ASP A 187 -1.95 6.91 1.61
C ASP A 187 -1.16 6.20 0.52
N THR A 188 0.15 6.44 0.53
CA THR A 188 1.10 5.64 -0.24
C THR A 188 1.35 4.31 0.47
N PRO A 189 1.80 3.26 -0.24
CA PRO A 189 2.24 2.00 0.38
C PRO A 189 3.23 2.20 1.54
N ALA A 190 4.13 3.18 1.45
CA ALA A 190 5.04 3.51 2.54
C ALA A 190 4.31 4.06 3.78
N MET A 191 3.29 4.90 3.59
CA MET A 191 2.45 5.41 4.70
C MET A 191 1.69 4.28 5.38
N VAL A 192 1.07 3.38 4.61
CA VAL A 192 0.37 2.20 5.14
C VAL A 192 1.33 1.28 5.90
N GLN A 193 2.53 1.07 5.37
CA GLN A 193 3.54 0.26 6.04
C GLN A 193 3.96 0.88 7.38
N LEU A 194 4.24 2.19 7.39
CA LEU A 194 4.71 2.91 8.58
C LEU A 194 3.63 3.02 9.67
N SER A 195 2.36 3.17 9.28
CA SER A 195 1.24 3.23 10.23
C SER A 195 0.88 1.85 10.83
N SER A 196 1.34 0.76 10.21
CA SER A 196 1.11 -0.61 10.67
C SER A 196 2.08 -1.11 11.75
N ALA A 197 2.98 -0.25 12.24
CA ALA A 197 4.07 -0.62 13.14
C ALA A 197 5.05 -1.67 12.54
N ALA A 198 5.29 -1.58 11.23
CA ALA A 198 6.25 -2.45 10.56
C ALA A 198 7.65 -2.34 11.19
N SER A 199 8.32 -3.48 11.33
CA SER A 199 9.70 -3.54 11.78
C SER A 199 10.64 -2.82 10.81
N TYR A 200 11.81 -2.40 11.30
CA TYR A 200 12.89 -1.87 10.45
C TYR A 200 13.17 -2.78 9.24
N SER A 201 13.16 -4.11 9.44
CA SER A 201 13.47 -5.08 8.39
C SER A 201 12.42 -5.12 7.28
N GLU A 202 11.14 -4.99 7.63
CA GLU A 202 10.02 -5.00 6.68
C GLU A 202 9.98 -3.71 5.88
N MET A 203 10.18 -2.58 6.56
CA MET A 203 10.27 -1.29 5.90
C MET A 203 11.47 -1.21 4.96
N ARG A 204 12.65 -1.68 5.39
CA ARG A 204 13.84 -1.73 4.53
C ARG A 204 13.61 -2.62 3.31
N ALA A 205 12.90 -3.73 3.45
CA ALA A 205 12.62 -4.64 2.34
C ALA A 205 11.82 -3.96 1.22
N PHE A 206 10.93 -3.02 1.55
CA PHE A 206 10.15 -2.26 0.57
C PHE A 206 10.91 -1.03 0.07
N MET A 207 11.35 -0.18 1.00
CA MET A 207 11.85 1.16 0.71
C MET A 207 13.22 1.20 0.05
N LYS A 208 14.05 0.15 0.19
CA LYS A 208 15.33 0.05 -0.53
C LYS A 208 15.20 0.07 -2.05
N HIS A 209 13.99 -0.16 -2.57
CA HIS A 209 13.69 -0.13 -3.99
C HIS A 209 13.20 1.24 -4.47
N CYS A 210 13.01 2.21 -3.58
CA CYS A 210 12.74 3.59 -3.97
C CYS A 210 14.02 4.17 -4.60
N PRO A 211 13.97 4.69 -5.83
CA PRO A 211 15.09 5.43 -6.40
C PRO A 211 15.41 6.64 -5.53
N GLN A 212 16.70 6.86 -5.29
CA GLN A 212 17.19 7.88 -4.36
C GLN A 212 16.73 9.29 -4.75
N GLU A 213 16.72 9.58 -6.05
CA GLU A 213 16.27 10.84 -6.64
C GLU A 213 14.77 11.10 -6.45
N LYS A 214 13.97 10.05 -6.23
CA LYS A 214 12.53 10.11 -6.00
C LYS A 214 12.14 10.05 -4.53
N ALA A 215 13.06 9.66 -3.64
CA ALA A 215 12.79 9.48 -2.22
C ALA A 215 12.21 10.75 -1.58
N PHE A 216 12.75 11.93 -1.92
CA PHE A 216 12.26 13.21 -1.39
C PHE A 216 10.80 13.44 -1.77
N SER A 217 10.46 13.45 -3.07
CA SER A 217 9.10 13.76 -3.53
C SER A 217 8.10 12.69 -3.10
N TYR A 218 8.52 11.43 -2.99
CA TYR A 218 7.69 10.34 -2.51
C TYR A 218 7.36 10.47 -1.02
N LEU A 219 8.36 10.73 -0.18
CA LEU A 219 8.20 10.81 1.29
C LEU A 219 7.55 12.11 1.77
N THR A 220 7.53 13.17 0.96
CA THR A 220 6.83 14.43 1.26
C THR A 220 5.38 14.46 0.75
N LYS A 221 4.89 13.40 0.10
CA LYS A 221 3.46 13.33 -0.23
C LYS A 221 2.61 13.48 1.02
N ILE A 222 1.45 14.10 0.86
CA ILE A 222 0.44 14.24 1.91
C ILE A 222 -0.78 13.40 1.53
N ASN A 223 -1.28 12.62 2.49
CA ASN A 223 -2.55 11.92 2.35
C ASN A 223 -3.74 12.88 2.54
N LYS A 224 -4.98 12.38 2.48
CA LYS A 224 -6.19 13.20 2.70
C LYS A 224 -6.31 13.77 4.12
N LYS A 225 -5.49 13.30 5.07
CA LYS A 225 -5.40 13.83 6.44
C LYS A 225 -4.26 14.84 6.60
N GLY A 226 -3.57 15.21 5.52
CA GLY A 226 -2.43 16.13 5.55
C GLY A 226 -1.16 15.53 6.18
N GLN A 227 -1.04 14.21 6.24
CA GLN A 227 0.09 13.51 6.86
C GLN A 227 1.13 13.08 5.83
N THR A 228 2.40 13.24 6.17
CA THR A 228 3.53 12.60 5.47
C THR A 228 3.82 11.20 6.01
N ALA A 229 4.66 10.44 5.32
CA ALA A 229 5.08 9.10 5.74
C ALA A 229 5.62 9.06 7.19
N LEU A 230 6.50 10.00 7.57
CA LEU A 230 7.03 10.08 8.93
C LEU A 230 5.96 10.47 9.97
N MET A 231 4.96 11.27 9.60
CA MET A 231 3.84 11.58 10.49
C MET A 231 2.99 10.34 10.75
N CYS A 232 2.74 9.52 9.72
CA CYS A 232 2.04 8.25 9.87
C CYS A 232 2.80 7.29 10.81
N LEU A 233 4.14 7.28 10.73
CA LEU A 233 4.97 6.50 11.66
C LEU A 233 4.81 6.94 13.12
N LEU A 234 4.80 8.26 13.39
CA LEU A 234 4.67 8.75 14.77
C LEU A 234 3.23 8.69 15.31
N ALA A 235 2.23 8.61 14.43
CA ALA A 235 0.83 8.46 14.83
C ALA A 235 0.50 7.09 15.46
N ILE A 236 1.41 6.10 15.37
CA ILE A 236 1.22 4.81 16.03
C ILE A 236 1.35 4.93 17.56
N SER A 237 0.95 3.90 18.29
CA SER A 237 1.03 3.87 19.76
C SER A 237 2.42 4.29 20.28
N PRO A 238 2.50 5.17 21.30
CA PRO A 238 3.76 5.57 21.95
C PRO A 238 4.57 4.39 22.50
N LYS A 239 3.90 3.26 22.79
CA LYS A 239 4.53 2.04 23.32
C LYS A 239 5.38 1.31 22.27
N VAL A 240 5.19 1.61 20.98
CA VAL A 240 5.97 1.00 19.90
C VAL A 240 7.24 1.80 19.69
N ARG A 241 8.39 1.13 19.77
CA ARG A 241 9.69 1.72 19.43
C ARG A 241 9.79 1.94 17.94
N VAL A 242 10.05 3.19 17.54
CA VAL A 242 10.10 3.59 16.12
C VAL A 242 11.43 4.22 15.74
N ASP A 243 12.39 4.32 16.66
CA ASP A 243 13.62 5.07 16.46
C ASP A 243 14.42 4.57 15.24
N ASP A 244 14.55 3.25 15.09
CA ASP A 244 15.25 2.63 13.96
C ASP A 244 14.52 2.87 12.64
N SER A 245 13.18 2.76 12.66
CA SER A 245 12.37 2.98 11.47
C SER A 245 12.40 4.46 11.04
N PHE A 246 12.30 5.36 12.01
CA PHE A 246 12.38 6.80 11.80
C PHE A 246 13.75 7.19 11.24
N ALA A 247 14.83 6.71 11.89
CA ALA A 247 16.20 6.97 11.46
C ALA A 247 16.43 6.48 10.02
N TYR A 248 15.95 5.29 9.69
CA TYR A 248 16.09 4.76 8.33
C TYR A 248 15.36 5.61 7.29
N VAL A 249 14.09 5.96 7.50
CA VAL A 249 13.34 6.79 6.54
C VAL A 249 13.99 8.15 6.38
N LEU A 250 14.42 8.77 7.48
CA LEU A 250 15.16 10.03 7.44
C LEU A 250 16.48 9.89 6.67
N ASN A 251 17.17 8.76 6.82
CA ASN A 251 18.42 8.46 6.12
C ASN A 251 18.24 8.13 4.63
N LEU A 252 17.02 7.83 4.15
CA LEU A 252 16.73 7.78 2.73
C LEU A 252 16.82 9.16 2.08
N ILE A 253 16.77 10.24 2.85
CA ILE A 253 17.01 11.59 2.35
C ILE A 253 18.50 11.94 2.50
N PRO A 254 19.17 12.39 1.42
CA PRO A 254 20.55 12.85 1.50
C PRO A 254 20.71 13.92 2.57
N LYS A 255 21.82 13.90 3.31
CA LYS A 255 22.03 14.72 4.53
C LYS A 255 21.77 16.20 4.26
N GLU A 256 22.30 16.71 3.15
CA GLU A 256 22.17 18.08 2.67
C GLU A 256 20.72 18.49 2.35
N ARG A 257 19.83 17.53 2.09
CA ARG A 257 18.40 17.77 1.80
C ARG A 257 17.49 17.58 3.01
N ARG A 258 17.98 17.05 4.15
CA ARG A 258 17.13 16.73 5.31
C ARG A 258 16.47 17.94 5.93
N LYS A 259 17.17 19.07 6.02
CA LYS A 259 16.58 20.32 6.53
C LYS A 259 15.41 20.78 5.66
N ALA A 260 15.57 20.78 4.34
CA ALA A 260 14.51 21.12 3.39
C ALA A 260 13.35 20.11 3.44
N PHE A 261 13.67 18.82 3.59
CA PHE A 261 12.69 17.75 3.77
C PHE A 261 11.86 17.99 5.03
N LEU A 262 12.49 18.23 6.18
CA LEU A 262 11.82 18.49 7.45
C LEU A 262 11.06 19.84 7.43
N ALA A 263 11.51 20.82 6.66
CA ALA A 263 10.76 22.06 6.46
C ALA A 263 9.48 21.87 5.61
N SER A 264 9.45 20.86 4.74
CA SER A 264 8.30 20.57 3.88
C SER A 264 7.05 20.29 4.73
N HIS A 265 5.96 21.00 4.44
CA HIS A 265 4.69 20.91 5.17
C HIS A 265 4.81 21.10 6.70
N HIS A 266 5.83 21.83 7.14
CA HIS A 266 6.20 22.02 8.54
C HIS A 266 6.41 20.69 9.29
N GLN A 267 6.83 19.63 8.59
CA GLN A 267 6.83 18.31 9.18
C GLN A 267 7.82 18.15 10.34
N GLY A 268 8.95 18.83 10.32
CA GLY A 268 9.94 18.80 11.40
C GLY A 268 9.35 19.25 12.74
N GLU A 269 8.69 20.41 12.75
CA GLU A 269 8.00 20.93 13.94
C GLU A 269 6.90 19.99 14.40
N LYS A 270 6.10 19.47 13.44
CA LYS A 270 5.03 18.53 13.72
C LYS A 270 5.55 17.23 14.35
N LEU A 271 6.61 16.66 13.78
CA LEU A 271 7.26 15.46 14.28
C LEU A 271 7.90 15.70 15.66
N MET A 272 8.48 16.88 15.90
CA MET A 272 9.05 17.26 17.19
C MET A 272 7.98 17.30 18.28
N LEU A 273 6.84 17.92 18.01
CA LEU A 273 5.72 17.98 18.95
C LEU A 273 5.15 16.59 19.26
N LEU A 274 4.98 15.75 18.23
CA LEU A 274 4.51 14.37 18.42
C LEU A 274 5.50 13.55 19.24
N ALA A 275 6.80 13.65 18.92
CA ALA A 275 7.84 12.94 19.65
C ALA A 275 7.95 13.40 21.11
N ASP A 276 7.68 14.66 21.39
CA ASP A 276 7.64 15.17 22.77
C ASP A 276 6.43 14.67 23.56
N ALA A 277 5.23 14.83 22.98
CA ALA A 277 3.98 14.43 23.60
C ALA A 277 3.95 12.93 23.92
N ASP A 278 4.56 12.11 23.06
CA ASP A 278 4.62 10.65 23.20
C ASP A 278 5.86 10.18 23.99
N GLY A 279 6.72 11.08 24.45
CA GLY A 279 7.94 10.72 25.19
C GLY A 279 9.01 9.98 24.36
N ARG A 280 9.00 10.13 23.04
CA ARG A 280 9.94 9.48 22.09
C ARG A 280 11.29 10.20 22.07
N THR A 281 12.12 9.95 23.07
CA THR A 281 13.42 10.63 23.25
C THR A 281 14.41 10.42 22.10
N GLY A 282 14.45 9.22 21.49
CA GLY A 282 15.33 8.93 20.35
C GLY A 282 14.96 9.72 19.10
N VAL A 283 13.67 9.72 18.73
CA VAL A 283 13.15 10.58 17.64
C VAL A 283 13.45 12.06 17.89
N LYS A 284 13.24 12.57 19.12
CA LYS A 284 13.60 13.95 19.48
C LYS A 284 15.08 14.24 19.27
N ALA A 285 15.96 13.33 19.69
CA ALA A 285 17.40 13.49 19.51
C ALA A 285 17.79 13.53 18.02
N LEU A 286 17.18 12.68 17.19
CA LEU A 286 17.39 12.67 15.74
C LEU A 286 16.93 13.98 15.08
N LEU A 287 15.76 14.49 15.45
CA LEU A 287 15.26 15.78 14.94
C LEU A 287 16.16 16.95 15.34
N ARG A 288 16.63 17.00 16.59
CA ARG A 288 17.58 18.03 17.06
C ARG A 288 18.91 17.99 16.31
N LYS A 289 19.40 16.80 15.98
CA LYS A 289 20.63 16.62 15.19
C LYS A 289 20.50 17.24 13.79
N GLU A 290 19.30 17.29 13.24
CA GLU A 290 19.00 17.94 11.95
C GLU A 290 18.60 19.43 12.11
N GLY A 291 18.78 20.01 13.30
CA GLY A 291 18.53 21.43 13.58
C GLY A 291 17.05 21.78 13.78
N ILE A 292 16.19 20.79 14.06
CA ILE A 292 14.80 21.04 14.43
C ILE A 292 14.73 21.28 15.93
N GLU A 293 14.31 22.48 16.32
CA GLU A 293 14.11 22.88 17.71
C GLU A 293 12.68 22.58 18.18
N MET A 294 12.49 22.54 19.50
CA MET A 294 11.15 22.45 20.07
C MET A 294 10.40 23.75 19.77
N PRO A 295 9.20 23.71 19.16
CA PRO A 295 8.39 24.90 19.01
C PRO A 295 8.11 25.52 20.37
N LYS A 296 8.18 26.85 20.49
CA LYS A 296 7.79 27.56 21.72
C LYS A 296 6.30 27.32 21.96
N LEU A 297 5.97 26.40 22.85
CA LEU A 297 4.61 26.18 23.32
C LEU A 297 4.33 27.23 24.40
N GLU A 298 3.46 28.21 24.10
CA GLU A 298 2.97 29.09 25.16
C GLU A 298 2.27 28.25 26.23
N THR A 299 2.80 28.36 27.44
CA THR A 299 2.39 27.68 28.66
C THR A 299 0.89 27.89 28.92
N SER A 300 0.08 26.83 28.79
CA SER A 300 -1.18 26.72 29.57
C SER A 300 -1.81 25.34 29.63
N ALA A 301 -1.45 24.36 28.80
CA ALA A 301 -1.89 22.98 29.01
C ALA A 301 -0.97 21.98 28.30
N LYS A 302 -0.59 20.90 29.00
CA LYS A 302 -0.06 19.68 28.38
C LYS A 302 -1.13 19.13 27.42
N ARG A 303 -1.15 19.60 26.18
CA ARG A 303 -2.03 19.06 25.14
C ARG A 303 -1.54 17.66 24.79
N SER A 304 -2.45 16.70 24.78
CA SER A 304 -2.13 15.34 24.31
C SER A 304 -1.80 15.35 22.81
N SER A 305 -1.02 14.36 22.33
CA SER A 305 -0.76 14.16 20.90
C SER A 305 -2.05 14.09 20.08
N LYS A 306 -3.10 13.48 20.65
CA LYS A 306 -4.46 13.46 20.09
C LYS A 306 -5.04 14.86 19.86
N GLN A 307 -4.93 15.78 20.81
CA GLN A 307 -5.48 17.14 20.68
C GLN A 307 -4.73 17.98 19.66
N LEU A 308 -3.41 17.82 19.57
CA LEU A 308 -2.61 18.49 18.53
C LEU A 308 -3.01 17.97 17.14
N PHE A 309 -3.20 16.66 17.00
CA PHE A 309 -3.63 16.04 15.76
C PHE A 309 -5.04 16.48 15.34
N GLU A 310 -6.00 16.48 16.26
CA GLU A 310 -7.37 16.97 16.03
C GLU A 310 -7.40 18.45 15.64
N GLU A 311 -6.55 19.28 16.24
CA GLU A 311 -6.41 20.68 15.83
C GLU A 311 -5.90 20.79 14.39
N TRP A 312 -4.91 19.98 14.00
CA TRP A 312 -4.34 20.05 12.65
C TRP A 312 -5.29 19.53 11.58
N GLU A 313 -5.92 18.38 11.80
CA GLU A 313 -6.93 17.85 10.88
C GLU A 313 -8.06 18.89 10.68
N ALA A 314 -8.44 19.59 11.75
CA ALA A 314 -9.41 20.67 11.66
C ALA A 314 -8.86 21.88 10.86
N LYS A 315 -7.57 22.21 10.93
CA LYS A 315 -6.96 23.29 10.11
C LYS A 315 -6.95 22.97 8.62
N GLU A 316 -6.64 21.72 8.25
CA GLU A 316 -6.66 21.30 6.84
C GLU A 316 -8.09 21.30 6.28
N LYS A 317 -9.06 20.74 7.01
CA LYS A 317 -10.47 20.78 6.60
C LYS A 317 -11.03 22.20 6.56
N PHE A 318 -10.59 23.09 7.45
CA PHE A 318 -10.89 24.51 7.36
C PHE A 318 -10.39 25.09 6.02
N LYS A 319 -9.15 24.76 5.62
CA LYS A 319 -8.57 25.23 4.35
C LYS A 319 -9.30 24.66 3.15
N GLU A 320 -9.70 23.39 3.16
CA GLU A 320 -10.53 22.80 2.10
C GLU A 320 -11.86 23.56 1.97
N MET A 321 -12.53 23.83 3.09
CA MET A 321 -13.84 24.50 3.12
C MET A 321 -13.77 25.99 2.74
N HIS A 322 -12.69 26.67 3.13
CA HIS A 322 -12.60 28.13 3.00
C HIS A 322 -11.52 28.62 2.01
N GLY A 323 -10.76 27.71 1.41
CA GLY A 323 -9.67 27.99 0.47
C GLY A 323 -8.41 28.60 1.09
N VAL A 324 -8.36 28.79 2.42
CA VAL A 324 -7.22 29.39 3.15
C VAL A 324 -7.16 28.85 4.58
N TYR A 325 -5.98 28.84 5.19
CA TYR A 325 -5.84 28.48 6.60
C TYR A 325 -6.47 29.52 7.55
N PRO A 326 -6.87 29.12 8.77
CA PRO A 326 -7.49 30.02 9.75
C PRO A 326 -6.67 31.29 10.05
N LEU A 327 -5.35 31.19 10.26
CA LEU A 327 -4.50 32.38 10.55
C LEU A 327 -4.39 33.31 9.34
N VAL A 328 -4.25 32.74 8.16
CA VAL A 328 -4.21 33.50 6.90
C VAL A 328 -5.53 34.25 6.66
N ALA A 329 -6.67 33.65 7.02
CA ALA A 329 -7.97 34.33 6.97
C ALA A 329 -8.00 35.58 7.86
N LEU A 330 -7.29 35.56 8.99
CA LEU A 330 -7.10 36.70 9.89
C LEU A 330 -5.97 37.65 9.45
N SER A 331 -5.27 37.37 8.35
CA SER A 331 -4.02 38.05 7.94
C SER A 331 -2.93 38.02 8.99
N LEU A 332 -2.84 36.89 9.70
CA LEU A 332 -1.69 36.56 10.52
C LEU A 332 -0.77 35.62 9.74
N GLU A 333 0.53 35.70 10.03
CA GLU A 333 1.48 34.70 9.55
C GLU A 333 1.13 33.32 10.12
N ASP A 334 1.48 32.25 9.42
CA ASP A 334 1.27 30.87 9.89
C ASP A 334 2.31 30.50 10.96
N LYS A 335 2.27 31.23 12.07
CA LYS A 335 3.09 31.09 13.27
C LYS A 335 2.18 31.04 14.49
N VAL A 336 2.74 30.61 15.62
CA VAL A 336 2.02 30.64 16.89
C VAL A 336 1.72 32.09 17.26
N CYS A 337 0.43 32.45 17.27
CA CYS A 337 -0.03 33.79 17.64
C CYS A 337 -0.73 33.74 19.02
N PRO A 338 -0.39 34.62 19.96
CA PRO A 338 -1.08 34.73 21.23
C PRO A 338 -2.55 35.13 21.05
N GLU A 339 -3.42 34.71 21.97
CA GLU A 339 -4.88 34.94 21.88
C GLU A 339 -5.23 36.43 21.70
N LYS A 340 -4.48 37.31 22.36
CA LYS A 340 -4.64 38.77 22.24
C LYS A 340 -4.42 39.26 20.80
N GLU A 341 -3.46 38.69 20.07
CA GLU A 341 -3.22 39.03 18.66
C GLU A 341 -4.32 38.50 17.75
N ILE A 342 -4.75 37.26 17.97
CA ILE A 342 -5.87 36.65 17.22
C ILE A 342 -7.14 37.51 17.37
N LYS A 343 -7.46 37.92 18.60
CA LYS A 343 -8.61 38.80 18.90
C LYS A 343 -8.46 40.18 18.24
N ARG A 344 -7.27 40.78 18.30
CA ARG A 344 -7.00 42.07 17.64
C ARG A 344 -7.16 41.97 16.11
N ALA A 345 -6.60 40.94 15.50
CA ALA A 345 -6.70 40.70 14.06
C ALA A 345 -8.15 40.48 13.62
N TYR A 346 -8.92 39.71 14.39
CA TYR A 346 -10.36 39.54 14.19
C TYR A 346 -11.11 40.88 14.18
N HIS A 347 -10.92 41.73 15.20
CA HIS A 347 -11.58 43.04 15.26
C HIS A 347 -11.24 43.94 14.07
N LEU A 348 -9.97 44.00 13.67
CA LEU A 348 -9.52 44.77 12.50
C LEU A 348 -10.18 44.26 11.20
N LYS A 349 -10.25 42.95 11.03
CA LYS A 349 -10.88 42.32 9.86
C LYS A 349 -12.38 42.54 9.84
N MET A 350 -13.05 42.37 10.98
CA MET A 350 -14.48 42.63 11.11
C MET A 350 -14.80 44.08 10.82
N PHE A 351 -14.02 45.04 11.33
CA PHE A 351 -14.20 46.45 11.01
C PHE A 351 -14.13 46.73 9.50
N LYS A 352 -13.22 46.05 8.78
CA LYS A 352 -13.00 46.21 7.34
C LYS A 352 -14.07 45.55 6.46
N TYR A 353 -14.63 44.41 6.89
CA TYR A 353 -15.52 43.59 6.07
C TYR A 353 -16.96 43.51 6.58
N HIS A 354 -17.30 44.16 7.71
CA HIS A 354 -18.64 44.12 8.29
C HIS A 354 -19.71 44.43 7.23
N PRO A 355 -20.78 43.62 7.10
CA PRO A 355 -21.79 43.79 6.06
C PRO A 355 -22.46 45.18 6.12
N ASP A 356 -22.70 45.72 7.32
CA ASP A 356 -23.30 47.05 7.48
C ASP A 356 -22.41 48.19 6.97
N ARG A 357 -21.09 48.00 6.94
CA ARG A 357 -20.12 49.02 6.53
C ARG A 357 -19.58 48.79 5.11
N ASN A 358 -19.65 47.56 4.62
CA ASN A 358 -19.09 47.17 3.33
C ASN A 358 -20.11 46.33 2.56
N LYS A 359 -20.88 47.00 1.69
CA LYS A 359 -21.94 46.38 0.89
C LYS A 359 -21.43 45.58 -0.32
N LYS A 360 -20.11 45.41 -0.49
CA LYS A 360 -19.55 44.60 -1.59
C LYS A 360 -19.94 43.14 -1.40
N GLU A 361 -20.33 42.47 -2.47
CA GLU A 361 -20.77 41.07 -2.43
C GLU A 361 -19.68 40.12 -1.87
N ASN A 362 -18.40 40.42 -2.12
CA ASN A 362 -17.29 39.66 -1.55
C ASN A 362 -17.05 39.88 -0.05
N ALA A 363 -17.63 40.92 0.57
CA ALA A 363 -17.45 41.26 1.97
C ALA A 363 -18.17 40.26 2.88
N LYS A 364 -19.34 39.76 2.46
CA LYS A 364 -20.11 38.74 3.18
C LYS A 364 -19.29 37.44 3.34
N ASN A 365 -18.72 36.95 2.24
CA ASN A 365 -17.89 35.73 2.25
C ASN A 365 -16.61 35.92 3.10
N LYS A 366 -15.97 37.10 3.01
CA LYS A 366 -14.78 37.41 3.83
C LYS A 366 -15.13 37.51 5.32
N THR A 367 -16.28 38.08 5.65
CA THR A 367 -16.77 38.18 7.03
C THR A 367 -17.08 36.81 7.62
N GLN A 368 -17.83 35.96 6.92
CA GLN A 368 -18.11 34.59 7.37
C GLN A 368 -16.82 33.80 7.61
N ARG A 369 -15.87 33.90 6.67
CA ARG A 369 -14.54 33.26 6.79
C ARG A 369 -13.76 33.78 8.00
N THR A 370 -13.80 35.09 8.26
CA THR A 370 -13.13 35.74 9.39
C THR A 370 -13.73 35.28 10.72
N ILE A 371 -15.07 35.22 10.81
CA ILE A 371 -15.79 34.70 11.98
C ILE A 371 -15.41 33.25 12.23
N ALA A 372 -15.48 32.40 11.19
CA ALA A 372 -15.12 30.99 11.29
C ALA A 372 -13.67 30.79 11.76
N ALA A 373 -12.73 31.58 11.24
CA ALA A 373 -11.32 31.53 11.64
C ALA A 373 -11.10 31.95 13.10
N TYR A 374 -11.84 32.96 13.58
CA TYR A 374 -11.76 33.38 14.99
C TYR A 374 -12.37 32.33 15.92
N GLU A 375 -13.53 31.76 15.57
CA GLU A 375 -14.16 30.68 16.33
C GLU A 375 -13.26 29.45 16.44
N PHE A 376 -12.56 29.10 15.35
CA PHE A 376 -11.62 28.00 15.31
C PHE A 376 -10.59 28.04 16.46
N TYR A 377 -10.09 29.24 16.78
CA TYR A 377 -9.10 29.44 17.84
C TYR A 377 -9.70 29.73 19.21
N SER A 378 -10.75 30.55 19.27
CA SER A 378 -11.38 30.96 20.53
C SER A 378 -12.25 29.88 21.18
N LYS A 379 -12.79 28.94 20.38
CA LYS A 379 -13.69 27.88 20.87
C LYS A 379 -13.19 26.51 20.39
N PRO A 380 -12.30 25.81 21.14
CA PRO A 380 -11.77 24.51 20.76
C PRO A 380 -12.84 23.47 20.39
N ALA A 381 -14.01 23.50 21.05
CA ALA A 381 -15.14 22.63 20.74
C ALA A 381 -15.63 22.78 19.29
N THR A 382 -15.52 23.98 18.71
CA THR A 382 -15.92 24.22 17.32
C THR A 382 -15.02 23.52 16.31
N ARG A 383 -13.81 23.09 16.69
CA ARG A 383 -12.91 22.34 15.78
C ARG A 383 -13.52 21.02 15.36
N LYS A 384 -14.33 20.40 16.22
CA LYS A 384 -15.06 19.16 15.92
C LYS A 384 -15.98 19.28 14.69
N LYS A 385 -16.53 20.48 14.45
CA LYS A 385 -17.36 20.76 13.26
C LYS A 385 -16.62 20.55 11.95
N TYR A 386 -15.31 20.79 11.95
CA TYR A 386 -14.46 20.53 10.79
C TYR A 386 -14.11 19.05 10.72
N LEU A 387 -13.95 18.36 11.84
CA LEU A 387 -13.60 16.94 11.86
C LEU A 387 -14.73 16.02 11.41
N GLY A 388 -15.98 16.49 11.34
CA GLY A 388 -17.15 15.68 10.97
C GLY A 388 -17.52 14.67 12.05
N ARG A 389 -17.31 15.03 13.32
CA ARG A 389 -17.56 14.19 14.50
C ARG A 389 -18.41 14.91 15.54
#